data_AF-A0A266Q7Z7-F1
#
_entry.id   AF-A0A266Q7Z7-F1
#
_cell.length_a   1.000
_cell.length_b   1.000
_cell.length_c   1.000
_cell.angle_alpha   90.00
_cell.angle_beta   90.00
_cell.angle_gamma   90.00
#
_symmetry.space_group_name_H-M   'P 1'
#
loop_
_entity.id
_entity.type
_entity.pdbx_description
1 polymer ?
#
loop_
_entity_poly.entity_id
_entity_poly.type
_entity_poly.pdbx_seq_one_letter_code
_entity_poly.pdbx_strand_id
1 'polypeptide(L)' 'MSNPTNDDLIQALKIAFCYMPKAIEVNKYEYGDRYQTVLDHIQTVRETLLMNGIDPEEVYGEINPDITPNSSY' A
#
# COMPACT_ATOMS: atom_id res chain seq x y z
N MET A 1 25.45 5.38 11.02
CA MET A 1 24.19 4.76 10.60
C MET A 1 24.38 4.32 9.15
N SER A 2 24.04 3.08 8.82
CA SER A 2 24.05 2.57 7.44
C SER A 2 22.82 3.06 6.68
N ASN A 3 22.96 3.33 5.39
CA ASN A 3 21.82 3.67 4.54
C ASN A 3 20.92 2.44 4.36
N PRO A 4 19.58 2.62 4.29
CA PRO A 4 18.67 1.53 4.01
C PRO A 4 18.94 0.95 2.61
N THR A 5 18.84 -0.37 2.50
CA THR A 5 18.91 -1.06 1.20
C THR A 5 17.63 -0.83 0.40
N ASN A 6 17.64 -1.15 -0.90
CA ASN A 6 16.42 -1.08 -1.70
C ASN A 6 15.31 -1.98 -1.14
N ASP A 7 15.67 -3.16 -0.65
CA ASP A 7 14.73 -4.11 -0.07
C ASP A 7 14.09 -3.57 1.21
N ASP A 8 14.88 -2.86 2.05
CA ASP A 8 14.34 -2.17 3.24
C ASP A 8 13.32 -1.09 2.85
N LEU A 9 13.59 -0.35 1.77
CA LEU A 9 12.69 0.69 1.27
C LEU A 9 11.41 0.08 0.69
N ILE A 10 11.52 -1.00 -0.07
CA ILE A 10 10.37 -1.73 -0.61
C ILE A 10 9.52 -2.31 0.53
N GLN A 11 10.15 -2.90 1.55
CA GLN A 11 9.43 -3.43 2.70
C GLN A 11 8.67 -2.32 3.44
N ALA A 12 9.28 -1.14 3.62
CA ALA A 12 8.61 0.00 4.22
C ALA A 12 7.41 0.49 3.39
N LEU A 13 7.52 0.50 2.06
CA LEU A 13 6.41 0.84 1.16
C LEU A 13 5.26 -0.16 1.24
N LYS A 14 5.57 -1.46 1.27
CA LYS A 14 4.57 -2.53 1.46
C LYS A 14 3.80 -2.34 2.77
N ILE A 15 4.51 -2.10 3.87
CA ILE A 15 3.90 -1.81 5.19
C ILE A 15 3.01 -0.57 5.11
N ALA A 16 3.51 0.53 4.53
CA ALA A 16 2.75 1.76 4.42
C ALA A 16 1.46 1.56 3.60
N PHE A 17 1.55 0.85 2.46
CA PHE A 17 0.42 0.57 1.60
C PHE A 17 -0.68 -0.23 2.31
N CYS A 18 -0.33 -1.23 3.13
CA CYS A 18 -1.30 -2.01 3.91
C CYS A 18 -2.18 -1.18 4.84
N TYR A 19 -1.67 -0.05 5.34
CA TYR A 19 -2.38 0.81 6.28
C TYR A 19 -2.94 2.08 5.63
N MET A 20 -2.79 2.25 4.32
CA MET A 20 -3.50 3.30 3.58
C MET A 20 -4.99 2.97 3.49
N PRO A 21 -5.87 4.00 3.51
CA PRO A 21 -7.29 3.76 3.28
C PRO A 21 -7.50 3.19 1.88
N LYS A 22 -8.49 2.31 1.72
CA LYS A 22 -8.79 1.78 0.40
C LYS A 22 -9.30 2.91 -0.48
N ALA A 23 -8.93 2.93 -1.76
CA ALA A 23 -9.37 3.98 -2.68
C ALA A 23 -10.91 4.12 -2.73
N ILE A 24 -11.65 3.02 -2.56
CA ILE A 24 -13.13 3.03 -2.49
C ILE A 24 -13.69 3.71 -1.24
N GLU A 25 -12.91 3.78 -0.16
CA GLU A 25 -13.29 4.43 1.10
C GLU A 25 -12.98 5.93 1.04
N VAL A 26 -12.02 6.36 0.21
CA VAL A 26 -11.62 7.77 0.11
C VAL A 26 -12.64 8.58 -0.69
N ASN A 27 -13.41 9.40 0.01
CA ASN A 27 -14.45 10.23 -0.59
C ASN A 27 -14.46 11.66 -0.01
N LYS A 28 -15.14 12.57 -0.72
CA LYS A 28 -15.20 14.01 -0.36
C LYS A 28 -15.87 14.27 1.00
N TYR A 29 -16.78 13.41 1.46
CA TYR A 29 -17.46 13.62 2.74
C TYR A 29 -16.51 13.40 3.92
N GLU A 30 -15.67 12.37 3.85
CA GLU A 30 -14.72 12.03 4.91
C GLU A 30 -13.42 12.84 4.84
N TYR A 31 -12.90 13.07 3.63
CA TYR A 31 -11.59 13.68 3.42
C TYR A 31 -11.66 15.16 2.98
N GLY A 32 -12.86 15.72 2.83
CA GLY A 32 -13.07 17.11 2.40
C GLY A 32 -12.38 17.39 1.06
N ASP A 33 -11.75 18.56 0.93
CA ASP A 33 -11.04 18.95 -0.29
C ASP A 33 -9.76 18.14 -0.54
N ARG A 34 -9.29 17.35 0.44
CA ARG A 34 -8.09 16.54 0.32
C ARG A 34 -8.32 15.16 -0.29
N TYR A 35 -9.57 14.76 -0.54
CA TYR A 35 -9.88 13.42 -1.04
C TYR A 35 -9.08 13.08 -2.32
N GLN A 36 -8.95 14.03 -3.24
CA GLN A 36 -8.19 13.84 -4.47
C GLN A 36 -6.70 13.63 -4.18
N THR A 37 -6.10 14.45 -3.32
CA THR A 37 -4.69 14.30 -2.91
C THR A 37 -4.43 12.93 -2.27
N VAL A 38 -5.37 12.43 -1.46
CA VAL A 38 -5.23 11.11 -0.83
C VAL A 38 -5.30 10.00 -1.87
N LEU A 39 -6.23 10.07 -2.82
CA LEU A 39 -6.31 9.14 -3.95
C LEU A 39 -5.02 9.15 -4.78
N ASP A 40 -4.48 10.34 -5.08
CA ASP A 40 -3.26 10.50 -5.86
C ASP A 40 -2.04 9.89 -5.13
N HIS A 41 -1.96 10.05 -3.80
CA HIS A 41 -0.90 9.43 -2.99
C HIS A 41 -1.01 7.90 -2.99
N ILE A 42 -2.22 7.35 -2.83
CA ILE A 42 -2.46 5.90 -2.90
C ILE A 42 -2.03 5.36 -4.26
N GLN A 43 -2.43 6.06 -5.34
CA GLN A 43 -2.07 5.68 -6.70
C GLN A 43 -0.55 5.72 -6.93
N THR A 44 0.13 6.75 -6.43
CA THR A 44 1.59 6.88 -6.53
C THR A 44 2.31 5.67 -5.91
N VAL A 45 1.87 5.23 -4.74
CA VAL A 45 2.47 4.08 -4.04
C VAL A 45 2.14 2.78 -4.76
N ARG A 46 0.88 2.62 -5.20
CA ARG A 46 0.44 1.46 -6.00
C ARG A 46 1.27 1.30 -7.26
N GLU A 47 1.46 2.37 -8.02
CA GLU A 47 2.27 2.37 -9.24
C GLU A 47 3.74 2.08 -8.97
N THR A 48 4.29 2.62 -7.88
CA THR A 48 5.69 2.37 -7.50
C THR A 48 5.90 0.89 -7.18
N LEU A 49 4.98 0.24 -6.46
CA LEU A 49 5.04 -1.20 -6.19
C LEU A 49 4.98 -2.01 -7.50
N LEU A 50 4.05 -1.67 -8.40
CA LEU A 50 3.93 -2.32 -9.71
C LEU A 50 5.19 -2.16 -10.57
N MET A 51 5.80 -0.97 -10.59
CA MET A 51 7.06 -0.73 -11.31
C MET A 51 8.23 -1.56 -10.75
N ASN A 52 8.15 -1.98 -9.50
CA ASN A 52 9.12 -2.89 -8.86
C ASN A 52 8.69 -4.37 -8.96
N GLY A 53 7.68 -4.70 -9.77
CA GLY A 53 7.23 -6.07 -9.99
C GLY A 53 6.45 -6.69 -8.82
N ILE A 54 5.94 -5.85 -7.91
CA ILE A 54 5.15 -6.28 -6.76
C ILE A 54 3.68 -6.04 -7.05
N ASP A 55 2.84 -7.06 -6.91
CA ASP A 55 1.39 -6.91 -7.00
C ASP A 55 0.84 -6.30 -5.70
N PRO A 56 0.29 -5.07 -5.72
CA PRO A 56 -0.28 -4.42 -4.55
C PRO A 56 -1.42 -5.22 -3.89
N GLU A 57 -2.12 -6.08 -4.64
CA GLU A 57 -3.20 -6.90 -4.08
C GLU A 57 -2.66 -8.04 -3.19
N GLU A 58 -1.44 -8.51 -3.43
CA GLU A 58 -0.80 -9.57 -2.63
C GLU A 58 -0.12 -9.01 -1.37
N VAL A 59 0.25 -7.72 -1.38
CA VAL A 59 0.98 -7.04 -0.29
C VAL A 59 0.32 -7.21 1.08
N TYR A 60 -1.02 -7.18 1.14
CA TYR A 60 -1.72 -7.35 2.42
C TYR A 60 -1.49 -8.72 3.04
N GLY A 61 -1.53 -9.78 2.22
CA GLY A 61 -1.26 -11.15 2.65
C GLY A 61 0.19 -11.38 3.04
N GLU A 62 1.12 -10.73 2.36
CA GLU A 62 2.56 -10.79 2.69
C GLU A 62 2.88 -10.11 4.03
N ILE A 63 2.28 -8.94 4.29
CA ILE A 63 2.58 -8.14 5.49
C ILE A 63 1.81 -8.61 6.72
N ASN A 64 0.58 -9.10 6.54
CA ASN A 64 -0.28 -9.53 7.63
C ASN A 64 -0.67 -11.02 7.47
N PRO A 65 0.30 -11.96 7.40
CA PRO A 65 0.03 -13.36 7.12
C PRO A 65 -0.74 -14.08 8.24
N ASP A 66 -0.70 -13.53 9.46
CA ASP A 66 -1.35 -14.06 10.66
C ASP A 66 -2.86 -13.80 10.70
N ILE A 67 -3.33 -12.75 10.03
CA ILE A 67 -4.74 -12.36 9.96
C ILE A 67 -5.34 -12.49 8.56
N THR A 68 -4.52 -12.81 7.56
CA THR A 68 -4.99 -13.08 6.20
C THR A 68 -5.46 -14.53 6.10
N PRO A 69 -6.71 -14.80 5.67
CA PRO A 69 -7.16 -16.18 5.45
C PRO A 69 -6.21 -16.86 4.46
N ASN A 70 -5.74 -18.07 4.79
CA ASN A 70 -4.98 -18.89 3.84
C ASN A 70 -5.85 -19.14 2.61
N SER A 71 -5.67 -18.34 1.57
CA SER A 71 -6.36 -18.47 0.30
C SER A 71 -5.66 -19.56 -0.52
N SER A 72 -5.73 -20.80 -0.05
CA SER A 72 -5.50 -21.97 -0.88
C SER A 72 -6.80 -22.25 -1.66
N TYR A 73 -6.86 -21.81 -2.91
CA TYR A 73 -7.86 -22.25 -3.90
C TYR A 73 -7.25 -23.29 -4.83
#